data_AF-X1C2P8-F1
#
_entry.id   AF-X1C2P8-F1
#
_cell.length_a   1.000
_cell.length_b   1.000
_cell.length_c   1.000
_cell.angle_alpha   90.00
_cell.angle_beta   90.00
_cell.angle_gamma   90.00
#
_symmetry.space_group_name_H-M   'P 1'
#
loop_
_entity.id
_entity.type
_entity.pdbx_description
1 polymer ?
#
loop_
_entity_poly.entity_id
_entity_poly.type
_entity_poly.pdbx_seq_one_letter_code
_entity_poly.pdbx_strand_id
1 'polypeptide(L)'
;MNKVLGSILLVAGTSIGAGMLALPVITATSGFFYSMLLLAVCWVFMVLTGLLVLEVNLNLGVSNSYISMAKATLGPWGNRLA
;
A
#
# COMPACT_ATOMS: atom_id res chain seq x y z
N MET A 1 -20.38 -14.30 4.92
CA MET A 1 -20.25 -13.10 4.06
C MET A 1 -19.97 -11.79 4.83
N ASN A 2 -20.48 -11.58 6.06
CA ASN A 2 -20.25 -10.32 6.80
C ASN A 2 -18.78 -9.97 7.12
N LYS A 3 -17.90 -10.96 7.35
CA LYS A 3 -16.49 -10.68 7.68
C LYS A 3 -15.76 -9.96 6.54
N VAL A 4 -15.98 -10.38 5.30
CA VAL A 4 -15.30 -9.81 4.12
C VAL A 4 -15.72 -8.35 3.91
N LEU A 5 -17.02 -8.06 4.07
CA LEU A 5 -17.53 -6.70 3.96
C LEU A 5 -16.96 -5.80 5.07
N GLY A 6 -16.88 -6.29 6.31
CA GLY A 6 -16.25 -5.56 7.42
C GLY A 6 -14.75 -5.34 7.20
N SER A 7 -14.03 -6.32 6.65
CA SER A 7 -12.61 -6.20 6.28
C SER A 7 -12.40 -5.16 5.18
N ILE A 8 -13.21 -5.18 4.13
CA ILE A 8 -13.13 -4.20 3.03
C ILE A 8 -13.42 -2.80 3.54
N LEU A 9 -14.42 -2.64 4.41
CA LEU A 9 -14.78 -1.34 4.97
C LEU A 9 -13.68 -0.78 5.87
N LEU A 10 -13.00 -1.64 6.64
CA LEU A 10 -11.83 -1.25 7.44
C LEU A 10 -10.67 -0.78 6.55
N VAL A 11 -10.32 -1.56 5.52
CA VAL A 11 -9.25 -1.22 4.58
C VAL A 11 -9.58 0.06 3.80
N ALA A 12 -10.84 0.22 3.37
CA ALA A 12 -11.30 1.43 2.70
C ALA A 12 -11.24 2.64 3.64
N GLY A 13 -11.64 2.49 4.91
CA GLY A 13 -11.61 3.56 5.91
C GLY A 13 -10.21 4.03 6.29
N THR A 14 -9.21 3.12 6.33
CA THR A 14 -7.81 3.51 6.59
C THR A 14 -7.12 4.08 5.36
N SER A 15 -7.55 3.68 4.15
CA SER A 15 -6.99 4.18 2.90
C SER A 15 -7.59 5.55 2.50
N ILE A 16 -8.89 5.76 2.73
CA ILE A 16 -9.60 7.03 2.49
C ILE A 16 -9.39 7.93 3.71
N GLY A 17 -8.18 8.47 3.84
CA GLY A 17 -7.82 9.45 4.87
C GLY A 17 -7.83 10.89 4.35
N ALA A 18 -7.52 11.85 5.25
CA ALA A 18 -7.36 13.26 4.89
C ALA A 18 -6.36 13.49 3.74
N GLY A 19 -5.36 12.60 3.60
CA GLY A 19 -4.38 12.64 2.51
C GLY A 19 -4.97 12.46 1.11
N MET A 20 -6.07 11.70 0.95
CA MET A 20 -6.66 11.46 -0.37
C MET A 20 -7.33 12.70 -0.96
N LEU A 21 -7.84 13.60 -0.10
CA LEU A 21 -8.37 14.90 -0.51
C LEU A 21 -7.26 15.95 -0.64
N ALA A 22 -6.20 15.86 0.18
CA ALA A 22 -5.09 16.80 0.14
C ALA A 22 -4.28 16.70 -1.16
N LEU A 23 -3.99 15.49 -1.64
CA LEU A 23 -3.19 15.24 -2.85
C LEU A 23 -3.74 15.91 -4.12
N PRO A 24 -5.02 15.74 -4.52
CA PRO A 24 -5.54 16.41 -5.71
C PRO A 24 -5.61 17.93 -5.52
N VAL A 25 -5.85 18.44 -4.30
CA VAL A 25 -5.91 19.89 -4.03
C VAL A 25 -4.55 20.55 -4.24
N ILE A 26 -3.46 19.96 -3.73
CA ILE A 26 -2.10 20.50 -3.93
C ILE A 26 -1.59 20.30 -5.35
N THR A 27 -2.08 19.29 -6.07
CA THR A 27 -1.67 19.00 -7.45
C THR A 27 -2.59 19.67 -8.48
N ALA A 28 -3.73 20.27 -8.07
CA ALA A 28 -4.63 20.97 -9.00
C ALA A 28 -4.00 22.24 -9.60
N THR A 29 -3.05 22.85 -8.89
CA THR A 29 -2.31 24.05 -9.32
C THR A 29 -1.30 23.79 -10.45
N SER A 30 -0.85 22.55 -10.66
CA SER A 30 0.11 22.20 -11.73
C SER A 30 -0.55 21.76 -13.05
N GLY A 31 -1.86 21.56 -13.07
CA GLY A 31 -2.66 21.25 -14.26
C GLY A 31 -3.31 19.86 -14.23
N PHE A 32 -4.63 19.81 -14.46
CA PHE A 32 -5.48 18.61 -14.32
C PHE A 32 -4.93 17.36 -15.02
N PHE A 33 -4.44 17.50 -16.26
CA PHE A 33 -3.97 16.36 -17.05
C PHE A 33 -2.71 15.73 -16.47
N TYR A 34 -1.74 16.54 -16.01
CA TYR A 34 -0.52 16.05 -15.39
C TYR A 34 -0.81 15.38 -14.04
N SER A 35 -1.72 15.94 -13.26
CA SER A 35 -2.12 15.41 -11.95
C SER A 35 -2.87 14.09 -12.06
N MET A 36 -3.76 13.96 -13.06
CA MET A 36 -4.44 12.69 -13.36
C MET A 36 -3.43 11.59 -13.73
N LEU A 37 -2.44 11.92 -14.56
CA LEU A 37 -1.41 10.98 -14.99
C LEU A 37 -0.52 10.55 -13.81
N LEU A 38 -0.07 11.49 -12.98
CA LEU A 38 0.72 11.20 -11.78
C LEU A 38 -0.03 10.32 -10.78
N LEU A 39 -1.29 10.63 -10.51
CA LEU A 39 -2.13 9.81 -9.62
C LEU A 39 -2.35 8.40 -10.19
N ALA A 40 -2.55 8.27 -11.51
CA ALA A 40 -2.68 6.98 -12.16
C ALA A 40 -1.39 6.14 -12.06
N VAL A 41 -0.22 6.75 -12.28
CA VAL A 41 1.08 6.07 -12.12
C VAL A 41 1.31 5.65 -10.67
N CYS A 42 1.03 6.54 -9.72
CA CYS A 42 1.14 6.24 -8.28
C CYS A 42 0.21 5.09 -7.87
N TRP A 43 -1.02 5.08 -8.39
CA TRP A 43 -1.97 4.00 -8.16
C TRP A 43 -1.45 2.66 -8.68
N VAL A 44 -0.95 2.60 -9.92
CA VAL A 44 -0.36 1.38 -10.48
C VAL A 44 0.84 0.92 -9.65
N PHE A 45 1.73 1.84 -9.27
CA PHE A 45 2.88 1.51 -8.43
C PHE A 45 2.46 0.91 -7.08
N MET A 46 1.46 1.49 -6.41
CA MET A 46 0.90 0.98 -5.16
C MET A 46 0.26 -0.40 -5.31
N VAL A 47 -0.42 -0.66 -6.43
CA VAL A 47 -0.99 -1.99 -6.72
C VAL A 47 0.13 -3.01 -6.93
N LEU A 48 1.17 -2.66 -7.69
CA LEU A 48 2.32 -3.55 -7.94
C LEU A 48 3.07 -3.90 -6.66
N THR A 49 3.34 -2.91 -5.80
CA THR A 49 3.99 -3.16 -4.50
C THR A 49 3.12 -3.99 -3.56
N GLY A 50 1.80 -3.75 -3.56
CA GLY A 50 0.85 -4.57 -2.80
C GLY A 50 0.84 -6.04 -3.25
N LEU A 51 0.92 -6.30 -4.56
CA LEU A 51 1.03 -7.66 -5.11
C LEU A 51 2.35 -8.34 -4.72
N LEU A 52 3.48 -7.62 -4.76
CA LEU A 52 4.77 -8.14 -4.29
C LEU A 52 4.74 -8.51 -2.81
N VAL A 53 4.15 -7.66 -1.96
CA VAL A 53 3.97 -7.96 -0.55
C VAL A 53 3.08 -9.18 -0.35
N LEU A 54 2.01 -9.32 -1.14
CA LEU A 54 1.15 -10.49 -1.11
C LEU A 54 1.90 -11.78 -1.48
N GLU A 55 2.74 -11.74 -2.51
CA GLU A 55 3.57 -12.87 -2.92
C GLU A 55 4.55 -13.28 -1.82
N VAL A 56 5.23 -12.33 -1.19
CA VAL A 56 6.12 -12.58 -0.04
C VAL A 56 5.35 -13.18 1.14
N ASN A 57 4.14 -12.68 1.42
CA ASN A 57 3.28 -13.22 2.47
C ASN A 57 2.91 -14.69 2.20
N LEU A 58 2.61 -15.05 0.95
CA LEU A 58 2.28 -16.42 0.56
C LEU A 58 3.49 -17.36 0.62
N ASN A 59 4.68 -16.88 0.25
CA ASN A 59 5.91 -17.69 0.27
C ASN A 59 6.44 -17.98 1.69
N LEU A 60 6.21 -17.10 2.67
CA LEU A 60 6.77 -17.22 4.03
C LEU A 60 5.84 -17.87 5.08
N GLY A 61 4.60 -18.18 4.70
CA GLY A 61 3.62 -18.82 5.57
C GLY A 61 2.98 -17.88 6.62
N VAL A 62 1.74 -18.22 6.99
CA VAL A 62 0.70 -17.39 7.65
C VAL A 62 1.06 -16.84 9.05
N SER A 63 2.25 -17.11 9.60
CA SER A 63 2.55 -16.86 11.01
C SER A 63 3.71 -15.89 11.27
N ASN A 64 4.12 -15.11 10.27
CA ASN A 64 5.25 -14.20 10.36
C ASN A 64 4.81 -12.73 10.33
N SER A 65 5.12 -11.97 11.38
CA SER A 65 4.94 -10.50 11.41
C SER A 65 5.70 -9.84 10.26
N TYR A 66 5.31 -8.62 9.88
CA TYR A 66 5.95 -7.85 8.80
C TYR A 66 7.49 -7.73 9.01
N ILE A 67 7.93 -7.69 10.26
CA ILE A 67 9.34 -7.68 10.68
C ILE A 67 10.07 -9.00 10.32
N SER A 68 9.38 -10.14 10.40
CA SER A 68 9.91 -11.44 9.99
C SER A 68 9.96 -11.57 8.46
N MET A 69 8.98 -11.00 7.75
CA MET A 69 9.03 -10.88 6.28
C MET A 69 10.17 -9.98 5.81
N ALA A 70 10.39 -8.85 6.50
CA ALA A 70 11.54 -7.98 6.25
C ALA A 70 12.87 -8.69 6.52
N LYS A 71 12.97 -9.50 7.58
CA LYS A 71 14.16 -10.35 7.84
C LYS A 71 14.42 -11.37 6.73
N ALA A 72 13.37 -12.02 6.24
CA ALA A 72 13.51 -13.10 5.26
C ALA A 72 13.81 -12.57 3.84
N THR A 73 13.25 -11.42 3.46
CA THR A 73 13.48 -10.81 2.14
C THR A 73 14.70 -9.87 2.10
N LEU A 74 14.96 -9.07 3.15
CA LEU A 74 16.09 -8.10 3.19
C LEU A 74 17.30 -8.59 4.02
N GLY A 75 17.25 -9.76 4.66
CA GLY A 75 18.35 -10.29 5.47
C GLY A 75 18.57 -9.55 6.81
N PRO A 76 19.73 -9.72 7.47
CA PRO A 76 20.00 -9.18 8.82
C PRO A 76 19.95 -7.65 8.90
N TRP A 77 20.19 -6.96 7.78
CA TRP A 77 20.12 -5.50 7.67
C TRP A 77 18.68 -4.99 7.64
N GLY A 78 17.73 -5.77 7.12
CA GLY A 78 16.31 -5.44 7.11
C GLY A 78 15.71 -5.31 8.52
N ASN A 79 16.18 -6.11 9.49
CA ASN A 79 15.69 -6.07 10.88
C ASN A 79 16.11 -4.83 11.68
N ARG A 80 17.13 -4.10 11.21
CA ARG A 80 17.61 -2.88 11.90
C ARG A 80 16.91 -1.61 11.40
N LEU A 81 16.29 -1.69 10.22
CA LEU A 81 15.63 -0.58 9.54
C LEU A 81 14.10 -0.71 9.53
N ALA A 82 13.55 -1.91 9.70
CA ALA A 82 12.12 -2.20 9.90
C ALA A 82 11.72 -2.04 11.36
#